data_AF-A0A966RIM1-F1
#
_entry.id   AF-A0A966RIM1-F1
#
_cell.length_a   1.000
_cell.length_b   1.000
_cell.length_c   1.000
_cell.angle_alpha   90.00
_cell.angle_beta   90.00
_cell.angle_gamma   90.00
#
_symmetry.space_group_name_H-M   'P 1'
#
loop_
_entity.id
_entity.type
_entity.pdbx_description
1 polymer ?
#
loop_
_entity_poly.entity_id
_entity_poly.type
_entity_poly.pdbx_seq_one_letter_code
_entity_poly.pdbx_strand_id
1 'polypeptide(L)'
;MKYIIKYTLFLIFTLGASCSQWSPQQDDVVARVGTLYLYRSDIEKALPQFSTSQDSTMKTRAFIDQWARKQIIVQQAKFNLPETKILGIEELVDQYRIELYANT
;
A
#
# COMPACT_ATOMS: atom_id res chain seq x y z
N MET A 1 4.94 -18.14 55.83
CA MET A 1 4.15 -16.97 55.34
C MET A 1 4.96 -16.03 54.43
N LYS A 2 6.21 -15.67 54.76
CA LYS A 2 7.06 -14.78 53.93
C LYS A 2 7.33 -15.26 52.50
N TYR A 3 7.44 -16.57 52.28
CA TYR A 3 7.70 -17.15 50.96
C TYR A 3 6.48 -17.12 50.04
N ILE A 4 5.27 -17.31 50.57
CA ILE A 4 4.01 -17.27 49.80
C ILE A 4 3.83 -15.88 49.18
N ILE A 5 4.04 -14.81 49.96
CA ILE A 5 3.97 -13.43 49.48
C ILE A 5 5.00 -13.19 48.35
N LYS A 6 6.22 -13.73 48.47
CA LYS A 6 7.24 -13.63 47.41
C LYS A 6 6.83 -14.35 46.12
N TYR A 7 6.23 -15.55 46.23
CA TYR A 7 5.74 -16.29 45.06
C TYR A 7 4.54 -15.60 44.40
N THR A 8 3.63 -15.02 45.18
CA THR A 8 2.51 -14.24 44.64
C THR A 8 3.00 -12.99 43.90
N LEU A 9 4.02 -12.31 44.44
CA LEU A 9 4.62 -11.12 43.80
C LEU A 9 5.38 -11.46 42.52
N PHE A 10 6.07 -12.62 42.50
CA PHE A 10 6.75 -13.13 41.31
C PHE A 10 5.77 -13.52 40.19
N LEU A 11 4.63 -14.13 40.55
CA LEU A 11 3.57 -14.50 39.60
C LEU A 11 2.94 -13.27 38.92
N ILE A 12 2.68 -12.21 39.70
CA ILE A 12 2.15 -10.93 39.19
C ILE A 12 3.16 -10.25 38.24
N PHE A 13 4.46 -10.32 38.53
CA PHE A 13 5.50 -9.75 37.67
C PHE A 13 5.60 -10.47 36.31
N THR A 14 5.38 -11.79 36.26
CA THR A 14 5.39 -12.55 35.01
C THR A 14 4.16 -12.33 34.13
N LEU A 15 3.01 -11.99 34.72
CA LEU A 15 1.76 -11.73 33.98
C LEU A 15 1.78 -10.35 33.28
N GLY A 16 2.56 -9.38 33.77
CA GLY A 16 2.71 -8.07 33.14
C GLY A 16 3.69 -8.03 31.96
N ALA A 17 4.53 -9.06 31.79
CA ALA A 17 5.56 -9.09 30.75
C ALA A 17 5.09 -9.59 29.37
N SER A 18 3.84 -10.07 29.26
CA SER A 18 3.34 -10.69 28.02
C SER A 18 2.53 -9.74 27.12
N CYS A 19 2.60 -8.43 27.33
CA CYS A 19 2.00 -7.44 26.43
C CYS A 19 2.93 -7.20 25.23
N SER A 20 3.08 -8.20 24.36
CA SER A 20 3.62 -7.96 23.02
C SER A 20 2.52 -7.33 22.17
N GLN A 21 2.77 -6.10 21.72
CA GLN A 21 1.86 -5.36 20.84
C GLN A 21 1.92 -6.00 19.45
N TRP A 22 1.29 -7.16 19.28
CA TRP A 22 1.09 -7.80 17.99
C TRP A 22 -0.03 -7.05 17.25
N SER A 23 0.33 -5.90 16.69
CA SER A 23 -0.47 -5.32 15.62
C SER A 23 -0.02 -6.00 14.32
N PRO A 24 -0.92 -6.59 13.51
CA PRO A 24 -0.58 -6.82 12.12
C PRO A 24 -0.08 -5.48 11.56
N GLN A 25 1.04 -5.53 10.86
CA GLN A 25 1.68 -4.35 10.29
C GLN A 25 0.72 -3.77 9.25
N GLN A 26 -0.07 -2.79 9.65
CA GLN A 26 -1.03 -2.15 8.77
C GLN A 26 -0.24 -1.23 7.84
N ASP A 27 -0.21 -1.56 6.56
CA ASP A 27 0.51 -0.78 5.56
C ASP A 27 -0.05 0.64 5.52
N ASP A 28 0.86 1.62 5.57
CA ASP A 28 0.49 3.03 5.67
C ASP A 28 -0.15 3.49 4.36
N VAL A 29 -1.35 4.06 4.46
CA VAL A 29 -1.97 4.76 3.33
C VAL A 29 -1.28 6.12 3.15
N VAL A 30 -0.68 6.33 2.00
CA VAL A 30 0.08 7.56 1.67
C VAL A 30 -0.71 8.52 0.78
N ALA A 31 -1.64 8.01 -0.06
CA ALA A 31 -2.53 8.83 -0.88
C ALA A 31 -3.82 8.07 -1.26
N ARG A 32 -4.84 8.80 -1.74
CA ARG A 32 -6.12 8.23 -2.17
C ARG A 32 -6.71 9.02 -3.34
N VAL A 33 -7.27 8.31 -4.34
CA VAL A 33 -8.07 8.90 -5.44
C VAL A 33 -9.38 8.11 -5.58
N GLY A 34 -10.49 8.70 -5.12
CA GLY A 34 -11.80 8.04 -5.14
C GLY A 34 -11.83 6.82 -4.20
N THR A 35 -11.89 5.62 -4.75
CA THR A 35 -11.81 4.35 -3.99
C THR A 35 -10.44 3.69 -4.06
N LEU A 36 -9.50 4.25 -4.82
CA LEU A 36 -8.14 3.74 -4.96
C LEU A 36 -7.24 4.32 -3.87
N TYR A 37 -6.46 3.46 -3.23
CA TYR A 37 -5.48 3.81 -2.21
C TYR A 37 -4.08 3.51 -2.74
N LEU A 38 -3.15 4.40 -2.42
CA LEU A 38 -1.72 4.16 -2.60
C LEU A 38 -1.13 3.86 -1.23
N TYR A 39 -0.41 2.75 -1.14
CA TYR A 39 0.22 2.32 0.10
C TYR A 39 1.72 2.63 0.10
N ARG A 40 2.32 2.71 1.28
CA ARG A 40 3.76 2.90 1.43
C ARG A 40 4.53 1.77 0.75
N SER A 41 4.09 0.52 0.88
CA SER A 41 4.76 -0.60 0.22
C SER A 41 4.77 -0.51 -1.31
N ASP A 42 3.77 0.13 -1.93
CA ASP A 42 3.74 0.35 -3.38
C ASP A 42 4.84 1.33 -3.82
N ILE A 43 5.09 2.37 -3.01
CA ILE A 43 6.17 3.33 -3.25
C ILE A 43 7.53 2.63 -3.09
N GLU A 44 7.69 1.81 -2.06
CA GLU A 44 8.94 1.08 -1.80
C GLU A 44 9.28 0.06 -2.88
N LYS A 45 8.27 -0.54 -3.53
CA LYS A 45 8.46 -1.42 -4.69
C LYS A 45 8.74 -0.66 -5.98
N ALA A 46 8.16 0.53 -6.13
CA ALA A 46 8.25 1.31 -7.37
C ALA A 46 9.51 2.17 -7.45
N LEU A 47 10.06 2.60 -6.32
CA LEU A 47 11.21 3.50 -6.26
C LEU A 47 12.46 2.78 -5.72
N PRO A 48 13.65 3.06 -6.29
CA PRO A 48 14.90 2.53 -5.74
C PRO A 48 15.22 3.15 -4.37
N GLN A 49 16.09 2.49 -3.60
CA GLN A 49 16.60 3.06 -2.37
C GLN A 49 17.36 4.36 -2.65
N PHE A 50 17.13 5.37 -1.82
CA PHE A 50 17.70 6.70 -1.99
C PHE A 50 18.88 6.93 -1.05
N SER A 51 19.93 7.58 -1.56
CA SER A 51 21.14 7.90 -0.78
C SER A 51 21.00 9.17 0.08
N THR A 52 20.04 10.06 -0.22
CA THR A 52 19.87 11.34 0.46
C THR A 52 18.39 11.66 0.71
N SER A 53 18.08 12.24 1.88
CA SER A 53 16.70 12.51 2.31
C SER A 53 15.97 13.55 1.46
N GLN A 54 16.69 14.48 0.85
CA GLN A 54 16.09 15.51 0.00
C GLN A 54 15.64 14.91 -1.34
N ASP A 55 16.49 14.10 -1.95
CA ASP A 55 16.18 13.38 -3.19
C ASP A 55 15.04 12.39 -2.98
N SER A 56 15.02 11.67 -1.85
CA SER A 56 13.95 10.73 -1.52
C SER A 56 12.60 11.44 -1.41
N THR A 57 12.55 12.59 -0.72
CA THR A 57 11.30 13.34 -0.55
C THR A 57 10.79 13.90 -1.88
N MET A 58 11.67 14.49 -2.70
CA MET A 58 11.28 15.06 -3.99
C MET A 58 10.77 13.98 -4.95
N LYS A 59 11.49 12.86 -5.07
CA LYS A 59 11.10 11.74 -5.95
C LYS A 59 9.82 11.08 -5.48
N THR A 60 9.65 10.88 -4.18
CA THR A 60 8.44 10.30 -3.60
C THR A 60 7.22 11.18 -3.88
N ARG A 61 7.32 12.49 -3.67
CA ARG A 61 6.23 13.43 -4.00
C ARG A 61 5.89 13.41 -5.49
N ALA A 62 6.89 13.46 -6.35
CA ALA A 62 6.68 13.41 -7.79
C ALA A 62 5.98 12.11 -8.23
N PHE A 63 6.33 10.98 -7.61
CA PHE A 63 5.67 9.69 -7.85
C PHE A 63 4.20 9.72 -7.43
N ILE A 64 3.91 10.16 -6.20
CA ILE A 64 2.53 10.27 -5.68
C ILE A 64 1.68 11.15 -6.59
N ASP A 65 2.21 12.31 -6.98
CA ASP A 65 1.53 13.26 -7.85
C ASP A 65 1.26 12.67 -9.25
N GLN A 66 2.24 11.98 -9.83
CA GLN A 66 2.08 11.33 -11.13
C GLN A 66 1.05 10.20 -11.05
N TRP A 67 1.10 9.39 -10.00
CA TRP A 67 0.14 8.32 -9.75
C TRP A 67 -1.28 8.90 -9.65
N ALA A 68 -1.47 9.93 -8.81
CA ALA A 68 -2.78 10.56 -8.61
C ALA A 68 -3.34 11.14 -9.91
N ARG A 69 -2.52 11.88 -10.68
CA ARG A 69 -2.93 12.42 -11.99
C ARG A 69 -3.40 11.32 -12.95
N LYS A 70 -2.66 10.21 -13.05
CA LYS A 70 -3.06 9.07 -13.90
C LYS A 70 -4.42 8.52 -13.50
N GLN A 71 -4.64 8.30 -12.20
CA GLN A 71 -5.91 7.77 -11.71
C GLN A 71 -7.08 8.72 -12.00
N ILE A 72 -6.90 10.02 -11.77
CA ILE A 72 -7.92 11.03 -12.05
C ILE A 72 -8.28 11.04 -13.53
N ILE A 73 -7.29 11.04 -14.42
CA ILE A 73 -7.51 11.04 -15.88
C ILE A 73 -8.29 9.79 -16.30
N VAL A 74 -7.92 8.61 -15.78
CA VAL A 74 -8.63 7.36 -16.09
C VAL A 74 -10.08 7.40 -15.57
N GLN A 75 -10.30 7.87 -14.35
CA GLN A 75 -11.65 7.99 -13.79
C GLN A 75 -12.52 8.95 -14.61
N GLN A 76 -11.97 10.09 -15.02
CA GLN A 76 -12.67 11.05 -15.88
C GLN A 76 -12.96 10.46 -17.26
N ALA A 77 -12.01 9.73 -17.85
CA ALA A 77 -12.21 9.07 -19.13
C ALA A 77 -13.35 8.04 -19.06
N LYS A 78 -13.38 7.21 -18.01
CA LYS A 78 -14.47 6.23 -17.80
C LYS A 78 -15.83 6.89 -17.62
N PHE A 79 -15.87 8.07 -16.99
CA PHE A 79 -17.12 8.80 -16.78
C PHE A 79 -17.60 9.50 -18.06
N ASN A 80 -16.69 10.01 -18.90
CA ASN A 80 -17.03 10.86 -20.03
C ASN A 80 -17.10 10.12 -21.38
N LEU A 81 -16.51 8.93 -21.51
CA LEU A 81 -16.50 8.18 -22.77
C LEU A 81 -17.80 7.37 -22.96
N PRO A 82 -18.29 7.23 -24.20
CA PRO A 82 -19.42 6.36 -24.48
C PRO A 82 -19.04 4.89 -24.24
N GLU A 83 -20.01 4.09 -23.82
CA GLU A 83 -19.82 2.68 -23.48
C GLU A 83 -19.15 1.87 -24.60
N THR A 84 -19.51 2.12 -25.86
CA THR A 84 -18.89 1.44 -27.02
C THR A 84 -17.39 1.66 -27.12
N LYS A 85 -16.89 2.83 -26.72
CA LYS A 85 -15.45 3.12 -26.68
C LYS A 85 -14.78 2.44 -25.51
N ILE A 86 -15.45 2.36 -24.36
CA ILE A 86 -14.94 1.65 -23.18
C ILE A 86 -14.78 0.17 -23.50
N LEU A 87 -15.81 -0.47 -24.08
CA LEU A 87 -15.78 -1.87 -24.48
C LEU A 87 -14.65 -2.17 -25.48
N GLY A 88 -14.45 -1.30 -26.48
CA GLY A 88 -13.35 -1.46 -27.44
C GLY A 88 -11.96 -1.35 -26.80
N ILE A 89 -11.80 -0.51 -25.77
CA ILE A 89 -10.53 -0.43 -25.00
C ILE A 89 -10.34 -1.70 -24.16
N GLU A 90 -11.40 -2.22 -23.54
CA GLU A 90 -11.33 -3.43 -22.73
C GLU A 90 -10.94 -4.65 -23.57
N GLU A 91 -11.50 -4.79 -24.78
CA GLU A 91 -11.12 -5.85 -25.73
C GLU A 91 -9.62 -5.80 -26.08
N LEU A 92 -9.09 -4.61 -26.38
CA LEU A 92 -7.66 -4.44 -26.69
C LEU A 92 -6.77 -4.79 -25.50
N VAL A 93 -7.20 -4.44 -24.28
CA VAL A 93 -6.45 -4.78 -23.05
C VAL A 93 -6.42 -6.29 -22.84
N ASP A 94 -7.53 -6.98 -23.09
CA ASP A 94 -7.61 -8.44 -22.94
C ASP A 94 -6.76 -9.18 -23.97
N GLN A 95 -6.76 -8.72 -25.22
CA GLN A 95 -5.86 -9.24 -26.26
C GLN A 95 -4.39 -9.08 -25.84
N TYR A 96 -4.01 -7.88 -25.37
CA TYR A 96 -2.64 -7.64 -24.92
C TYR A 96 -2.23 -8.53 -23.74
N ARG A 97 -3.13 -8.80 -22.79
CA ARG A 97 -2.86 -9.75 -21.69
C ARG A 97 -2.57 -11.14 -22.24
N ILE A 98 -3.38 -11.63 -23.17
CA ILE A 98 -3.18 -12.96 -23.79
C ILE A 98 -1.82 -13.02 -24.47
N GLU A 99 -1.44 -12.00 -25.23
CA GLU A 99 -0.15 -11.93 -25.92
C GLU A 99 1.04 -11.96 -24.95
N LEU A 100 0.94 -11.27 -23.80
CA LEU A 100 1.98 -11.30 -22.77
C LEU A 100 2.15 -12.71 -22.20
N TYR A 101 1.06 -13.40 -21.87
CA TYR A 101 1.10 -14.77 -21.34
C TYR A 101 1.59 -15.79 -22.37
N ALA A 102 1.26 -15.61 -23.64
CA ALA A 102 1.71 -16.52 -24.70
C ALA A 102 3.21 -16.41 -25.00
N ASN A 103 3.82 -15.25 -24.70
CA ASN A 103 5.22 -14.96 -24.99
C ASN A 103 6.12 -14.92 -23.74
N THR A 104 5.63 -15.36 -22.57
CA THR A 104 6.43 -15.59 -21.35
C THR A 104 6.79 -17.06 -21.20
#